data_AF-A0A2M9A450-F1
#
_entry.id   AF-A0A2M9A450-F1
#
_cell.length_a   1.000
_cell.length_b   1.000
_cell.length_c   1.000
_cell.angle_alpha   90.00
_cell.angle_beta   90.00
_cell.angle_gamma   90.00
#
_symmetry.space_group_name_H-M   'P 1'
#
loop_
_entity.id
_entity.type
_entity.pdbx_description
1 polymer ?
#
loop_
_entity_poly.entity_id
_entity_poly.type
_entity_poly.pdbx_seq_one_letter_code
_entity_poly.pdbx_strand_id
1 'polypeptide(L)'
;MEIILQIPPQPLTLNEARSMTVLGMDFQNAIITEARDGKLPAQIRFTENDPFPWGQLLQKLAVLWQLSQNDAISKDFRLKNKLPQQIVDLLPQVAEKDSLNVLKQLGSAGFICAFSKF
;
A
#
# COMPACT_ATOMS: atom_id res chain seq x y z
N MET A 1 -3.87 -6.20 -12.49
CA MET A 1 -4.79 -6.13 -11.33
C MET A 1 -4.52 -4.84 -10.58
N GLU A 2 -5.56 -4.12 -10.21
CA GLU A 2 -5.44 -2.87 -9.46
C GLU A 2 -5.53 -3.17 -7.96
N ILE A 3 -4.75 -2.48 -7.13
CA ILE A 3 -4.85 -2.59 -5.68
C ILE A 3 -5.97 -1.64 -5.23
N ILE A 4 -7.16 -2.19 -5.03
CA ILE A 4 -8.32 -1.44 -4.53
C ILE A 4 -8.46 -1.66 -3.02
N LEU A 5 -8.57 -0.56 -2.29
CA LEU A 5 -8.72 -0.48 -0.83
C LEU A 5 -10.03 0.20 -0.45
N GLN A 6 -10.53 -0.14 0.74
CA GLN A 6 -11.63 0.60 1.37
C GLN A 6 -11.03 1.57 2.37
N ILE A 7 -11.05 2.85 2.03
CA ILE A 7 -10.55 3.92 2.90
C ILE A 7 -11.65 4.31 3.88
N PRO A 8 -11.38 4.34 5.20
CA PRO A 8 -12.38 4.73 6.19
C PRO A 8 -12.76 6.21 6.07
N PRO A 9 -13.92 6.62 6.59
CA PRO A 9 -14.33 8.02 6.70
C PRO A 9 -13.29 8.87 7.45
N GLN A 10 -12.83 9.95 6.81
CA GLN A 10 -11.88 10.90 7.38
C GLN A 10 -11.94 12.26 6.64
N PRO A 11 -11.32 13.34 7.16
CA PRO A 11 -11.39 14.65 6.51
C PRO A 11 -10.98 14.66 5.03
N LEU A 12 -9.93 13.91 4.67
CA LEU A 12 -9.46 13.79 3.29
C LEU A 12 -10.49 13.15 2.35
N THR A 13 -11.35 12.27 2.87
CA THR A 13 -12.43 11.61 2.12
C THR A 13 -13.78 12.31 2.28
N LEU A 14 -13.79 13.57 2.76
CA LEU A 14 -15.00 14.32 3.10
C LEU A 14 -15.90 13.59 4.12
N ASN A 15 -15.28 12.83 5.04
CA ASN A 15 -15.92 12.01 6.05
C ASN A 15 -16.86 10.92 5.49
N GLU A 16 -16.54 10.41 4.30
CA GLU A 16 -17.21 9.24 3.71
C GLU A 16 -16.23 8.08 3.52
N ALA A 17 -16.73 6.84 3.63
CA ALA A 17 -15.94 5.67 3.28
C ALA A 17 -15.83 5.59 1.75
N ARG A 18 -14.61 5.36 1.23
CA ARG A 18 -14.38 5.38 -0.23
C ARG A 18 -13.58 4.19 -0.72
N SER A 19 -14.00 3.67 -1.87
CA SER A 19 -13.23 2.67 -2.63
C SER A 19 -12.17 3.38 -3.46
N MET A 20 -10.90 3.08 -3.20
CA MET A 20 -9.80 3.78 -3.84
C MET A 20 -8.74 2.82 -4.38
N THR A 21 -8.23 3.10 -5.57
CA THR A 21 -7.11 2.39 -6.19
C THR A 21 -5.79 3.03 -5.79
N VAL A 22 -4.82 2.22 -5.35
CA VAL A 22 -3.45 2.69 -5.09
C VAL A 22 -2.71 2.87 -6.41
N LEU A 23 -2.24 4.09 -6.66
CA LEU A 23 -1.47 4.44 -7.85
C LEU A 23 0.04 4.30 -7.64
N GLY A 24 0.52 4.56 -6.43
CA GLY A 24 1.95 4.56 -6.11
C GLY A 24 2.26 5.43 -4.91
N MET A 25 3.50 5.91 -4.83
CA MET A 25 3.96 6.84 -3.82
C MET A 25 4.56 8.11 -4.44
N ASP A 26 4.42 9.23 -3.75
CA ASP A 26 5.12 10.46 -4.11
C ASP A 26 6.51 10.57 -3.45
N PHE A 27 7.22 11.65 -3.77
CA PHE A 27 8.56 11.93 -3.29
C PHE A 27 8.64 12.24 -1.78
N GLN A 28 7.50 12.48 -1.12
CA GLN A 28 7.38 12.71 0.33
C GLN A 28 6.98 11.44 1.08
N ASN A 29 6.95 10.30 0.39
CA ASN A 29 6.47 9.03 0.91
C ASN A 29 4.97 9.02 1.24
N ALA A 30 4.17 9.87 0.60
CA ALA A 30 2.72 9.77 0.68
C ALA A 30 2.19 8.78 -0.36
N ILE A 31 1.24 7.94 0.02
CA ILE A 31 0.52 7.08 -0.93
C ILE A 31 -0.45 7.92 -1.73
N ILE A 32 -0.38 7.77 -3.06
CA ILE A 32 -1.34 8.37 -3.98
C ILE A 32 -2.42 7.35 -4.30
N THR A 33 -3.67 7.76 -4.16
CA THR A 33 -4.84 6.94 -4.47
C THR A 33 -5.81 7.67 -5.38
N GLU A 34 -6.61 6.91 -6.13
CA GLU A 34 -7.66 7.42 -7.00
C GLU A 34 -9.01 6.78 -6.67
N ALA A 35 -10.06 7.59 -6.58
CA ALA A 35 -11.40 7.20 -6.24
C ALA A 35 -12.05 6.38 -7.37
N ARG A 36 -12.79 5.34 -7.01
CA ARG A 36 -13.59 4.53 -7.94
C ARG A 36 -15.09 4.82 -7.89
N ASP A 37 -15.50 5.70 -6.99
CA ASP A 37 -16.90 6.02 -6.71
C ASP A 37 -17.44 7.20 -7.54
N GLY A 38 -16.60 7.82 -8.37
CA GLY A 38 -16.97 9.01 -9.14
C GLY A 38 -17.13 10.29 -8.31
N LYS A 39 -16.74 10.26 -7.03
CA LYS A 39 -16.85 11.42 -6.11
C LYS A 39 -15.54 12.21 -6.05
N LEU A 40 -15.66 13.51 -5.81
CA LEU A 40 -14.51 14.38 -5.54
C LEU A 40 -14.11 14.31 -4.04
N PRO A 41 -12.82 14.47 -3.70
CA PRO A 41 -11.68 14.61 -4.62
C PRO A 41 -11.36 13.28 -5.32
N ALA A 42 -11.06 13.32 -6.62
CA ALA A 42 -10.78 12.11 -7.39
C ALA A 42 -9.46 11.45 -6.98
N GLN A 43 -8.44 12.24 -6.63
CA GLN A 43 -7.17 11.73 -6.12
C GLN A 43 -6.91 12.25 -4.72
N ILE A 44 -6.43 11.36 -3.83
CA ILE A 44 -6.11 11.68 -2.44
C ILE A 44 -4.70 11.18 -2.14
N ARG A 45 -3.95 11.99 -1.40
CA ARG A 45 -2.62 11.65 -0.89
C ARG A 45 -2.73 11.35 0.61
N PHE A 46 -2.19 10.21 1.02
CA PHE A 46 -2.16 9.76 2.41
C PHE A 46 -0.73 9.70 2.91
N THR A 47 -0.44 10.44 3.97
CA THR A 47 0.80 10.39 4.74
C THR A 47 0.74 9.27 5.76
N GLU A 48 1.85 9.01 6.44
CA GLU A 48 1.91 8.05 7.56
C GLU A 48 1.02 8.39 8.75
N ASN A 49 0.65 9.66 8.89
CA ASN A 49 -0.19 10.15 9.99
C ASN A 49 -1.68 10.07 9.66
N ASP A 50 -2.03 9.80 8.40
CA ASP A 50 -3.41 9.72 7.97
C ASP A 50 -4.00 8.32 8.26
N PRO A 51 -5.29 8.22 8.61
CA PRO A 51 -6.04 6.98 8.69
C PRO A 51 -6.10 6.21 7.36
N PHE A 52 -5.03 5.46 7.05
CA PHE A 52 -4.91 4.64 5.85
C PHE A 52 -4.85 3.15 6.21
N PRO A 53 -5.54 2.26 5.48
CA PRO A 53 -5.59 0.82 5.77
C PRO A 53 -4.32 0.10 5.30
N TRP A 54 -3.21 0.35 5.99
CA TRP A 54 -1.89 -0.21 5.72
C TRP A 54 -1.85 -1.73 5.73
N GLY A 55 -2.61 -2.39 6.60
CA GLY A 55 -2.66 -3.86 6.65
C GLY A 55 -3.43 -4.44 5.47
N GLN A 56 -4.52 -3.80 5.04
CA GLN A 56 -5.20 -4.20 3.80
C GLN A 56 -4.28 -4.06 2.57
N LEU A 57 -3.48 -3.00 2.52
CA LEU A 57 -2.47 -2.82 1.48
C LEU A 57 -1.42 -3.94 1.53
N LEU A 58 -0.83 -4.19 2.70
CA LEU A 58 0.21 -5.21 2.89
C LEU A 58 -0.29 -6.60 2.50
N GLN A 59 -1.50 -6.98 2.92
CA GLN A 59 -2.09 -8.27 2.59
C GLN A 59 -2.32 -8.43 1.08
N LYS A 60 -2.85 -7.40 0.40
CA LYS A 60 -3.03 -7.45 -1.06
C LYS A 60 -1.70 -7.53 -1.80
N LEU A 61 -0.68 -6.79 -1.36
CA LEU A 61 0.66 -6.88 -1.90
C LEU A 61 1.25 -8.28 -1.71
N ALA A 62 1.12 -8.87 -0.51
CA ALA A 62 1.58 -10.22 -0.23
C ALA A 62 0.99 -11.26 -1.18
N VAL A 63 -0.33 -11.19 -1.42
CA VAL A 63 -1.02 -12.07 -2.39
C VAL A 63 -0.48 -11.84 -3.81
N LEU A 64 -0.34 -10.59 -4.25
CA LEU A 64 0.15 -10.28 -5.60
C LEU A 64 1.60 -10.73 -5.80
N TRP A 65 2.45 -10.58 -4.78
CA TRP A 65 3.83 -11.07 -4.78
C TRP A 65 3.90 -12.59 -4.86
N GLN A 66 3.05 -13.32 -4.12
CA GLN A 66 2.96 -14.79 -4.18
C GLN A 66 2.51 -15.28 -5.55
N LEU A 67 1.52 -14.62 -6.14
CA LEU A 67 1.03 -14.92 -7.49
C LEU A 67 2.00 -14.47 -8.60
N SER A 68 3.16 -13.92 -8.25
CA SER A 68 4.17 -13.38 -9.17
C SER A 68 3.61 -12.35 -10.16
N GLN A 69 2.55 -11.63 -9.79
CA GLN A 69 1.91 -10.62 -10.65
C GLN A 69 2.59 -9.26 -10.50
N ASN A 70 3.92 -9.21 -10.65
CA ASN A 70 4.68 -7.99 -10.44
C ASN A 70 4.31 -6.86 -11.42
N ASP A 71 3.93 -7.18 -12.66
CA ASP A 71 3.52 -6.16 -13.64
C ASP A 71 2.20 -5.49 -13.32
N ALA A 72 1.35 -6.14 -12.52
CA ALA A 72 0.11 -5.57 -12.03
C ALA A 72 0.31 -4.56 -10.89
N ILE A 73 1.45 -4.63 -10.19
CA ILE A 73 1.73 -3.77 -9.04
C ILE A 73 2.35 -2.46 -9.54
N SER A 74 2.04 -1.34 -8.88
CA SER A 74 2.73 -0.07 -9.14
C SER A 74 4.24 -0.21 -8.90
N LYS A 75 5.07 0.46 -9.71
CA LYS A 75 6.53 0.33 -9.70
C LYS A 75 7.13 0.50 -8.30
N ASP A 76 6.52 1.31 -7.45
CA ASP A 76 6.98 1.58 -6.09
C ASP A 76 6.92 0.33 -5.20
N PHE A 77 5.90 -0.51 -5.37
CA PHE A 77 5.64 -1.69 -4.53
C PHE A 77 6.03 -3.02 -5.21
N ARG A 78 6.62 -2.98 -6.40
CA ARG A 78 7.14 -4.19 -7.08
C ARG A 78 8.32 -4.75 -6.29
N LEU A 79 8.35 -6.07 -6.16
CA LEU A 79 9.52 -6.74 -5.61
C LEU A 79 10.68 -6.65 -6.59
N LYS A 80 11.80 -6.11 -6.12
CA LYS A 80 13.10 -6.16 -6.82
C LYS A 80 13.74 -7.52 -6.70
N ASN A 81 13.58 -8.14 -5.53
CA ASN A 81 14.15 -9.43 -5.18
C ASN A 81 13.06 -10.35 -4.63
N LYS A 82 13.23 -11.66 -4.82
CA LYS A 82 12.31 -12.65 -4.24
C LYS A 82 12.33 -12.54 -2.71
N LEU A 83 11.16 -12.45 -2.09
CA LEU A 83 11.06 -12.51 -0.64
C LEU A 83 11.39 -13.94 -0.15
N PRO A 84 12.15 -14.07 0.95
CA PRO A 84 12.29 -15.35 1.66
C PRO A 84 10.92 -15.90 2.04
N GLN A 85 10.72 -17.22 1.88
CA GLN A 85 9.44 -17.87 2.15
C GLN A 85 8.94 -17.60 3.58
N GLN A 86 9.85 -17.59 4.56
CA GLN A 86 9.55 -17.26 5.95
C GLN A 86 8.87 -15.89 6.10
N ILE A 87 9.32 -14.88 5.36
CA ILE A 87 8.71 -13.55 5.38
C ILE A 87 7.32 -13.62 4.76
N VAL A 88 7.21 -14.28 3.61
CA VAL A 88 5.94 -14.45 2.88
C VAL A 88 4.86 -15.10 3.76
N ASP A 89 5.22 -16.09 4.56
CA ASP A 89 4.31 -16.80 5.47
C ASP A 89 3.88 -15.95 6.69
N LEU A 90 4.70 -14.96 7.06
CA LEU A 90 4.44 -14.04 8.17
C LEU A 90 3.60 -12.82 7.75
N LEU A 91 3.67 -12.39 6.49
CA LEU A 91 2.95 -11.20 6.00
C LEU A 91 1.44 -11.21 6.32
N PRO A 92 0.69 -12.32 6.17
CA PRO A 92 -0.74 -12.35 6.51
C PRO A 92 -1.04 -12.21 8.01
N GLN A 93 -0.05 -12.47 8.87
CA GLN A 93 -0.18 -12.46 10.33
C GLN A 93 0.14 -11.10 10.94
N VAL A 94 0.64 -10.15 10.14
CA VAL A 94 1.01 -8.81 10.58
C VAL A 94 -0.24 -8.04 10.99
N ALA A 95 -0.22 -7.46 12.18
CA ALA A 95 -1.30 -6.59 12.66
C ALA A 95 -1.35 -5.27 11.87
N GLU A 96 -2.53 -4.69 11.74
CA GLU A 96 -2.76 -3.41 11.03
C GLU A 96 -1.77 -2.32 11.48
N LYS A 97 -1.60 -2.16 12.80
CA LYS A 97 -0.70 -1.17 13.42
C LYS A 97 0.77 -1.33 13.05
N ASP A 98 1.19 -2.54 12.70
CA ASP A 98 2.60 -2.88 12.41
C ASP A 98 2.85 -2.93 10.89
N SER A 99 1.79 -2.87 10.08
CA SER A 99 1.86 -3.08 8.64
C SER A 99 2.67 -2.00 7.92
N LEU A 100 2.55 -0.73 8.32
CA LEU A 100 3.38 0.35 7.80
C LEU A 100 4.86 0.14 8.12
N ASN A 101 5.17 -0.31 9.35
CA ASN A 101 6.55 -0.56 9.75
C ASN A 101 7.17 -1.70 8.94
N VAL A 102 6.42 -2.76 8.66
CA VAL A 102 6.87 -3.85 7.79
C VAL A 102 7.14 -3.34 6.36
N LEU A 103 6.25 -2.52 5.79
CA LEU A 103 6.48 -1.93 4.47
C LEU A 103 7.74 -1.06 4.43
N LYS A 104 7.98 -0.26 5.48
CA LYS A 104 9.21 0.52 5.63
C LYS A 104 10.45 -0.37 5.69
N GLN A 105 10.43 -1.41 6.52
CA GLN A 105 11.54 -2.37 6.63
C GLN A 105 11.84 -3.07 5.29
N LEU A 106 10.81 -3.47 4.53
CA LEU A 106 10.98 -4.03 3.20
C LEU A 106 11.60 -3.02 2.22
N GLY A 107 11.22 -1.75 2.33
CA GLY A 107 11.80 -0.64 1.58
C GLY A 107 13.28 -0.42 1.88
N SER A 108 13.62 -0.25 3.17
CA SER A 108 15.01 -0.05 3.63
C SER A 108 15.91 -1.25 3.35
N ALA A 109 15.37 -2.48 3.41
CA ALA A 109 16.09 -3.70 3.02
C ALA A 109 16.24 -3.87 1.49
N GLY A 110 15.66 -2.97 0.69
CA GLY A 110 15.80 -2.96 -0.77
C GLY A 110 14.92 -3.95 -1.51
N PHE A 111 13.91 -4.54 -0.87
CA PHE A 111 12.95 -5.42 -1.53
C PHE A 111 11.99 -4.65 -2.43
N ILE A 112 11.63 -3.43 -2.07
CA ILE A 112 10.74 -2.54 -2.83
C ILE A 112 11.37 -1.14 -3.02
N CYS A 113 10.84 -0.33 -3.93
CA CYS A 113 11.29 1.06 -4.13
C CYS A 113 10.67 2.01 -3.10
N ALA A 114 9.41 1.76 -2.76
CA ALA A 114 8.67 2.44 -1.71
C ALA A 114 9.47 2.45 -0.40
N PHE A 115 9.43 3.56 0.33
CA PHE A 115 10.08 3.72 1.63
C PHE A 115 11.60 3.45 1.66
N SER A 116 12.30 3.47 0.52
CA SER A 116 13.74 3.17 0.45
C SER A 116 14.67 4.23 1.06
N LYS A 117 14.14 5.41 1.44
CA LYS A 117 14.91 6.53 2.02
C LYS A 117 14.80 6.64 3.54
N PHE A 118 14.26 5.62 4.21
CA PHE A 118 14.16 5.57 5.67
C PHE A 118 15.27 4.71 6.27
#